data_AF-A0A972U8J8-F1
#
_entry.id   AF-A0A972U8J8-F1
#
_cell.length_a   1.000
_cell.length_b   1.000
_cell.length_c   1.000
_cell.angle_alpha   90.00
_cell.angle_beta   90.00
_cell.angle_gamma   90.00
#
_symmetry.space_group_name_H-M   'P 1'
#
loop_
_entity.id
_entity.type
_entity.pdbx_description
1 polymer ?
#
loop_
_entity_poly.entity_id
_entity_poly.type
_entity_poly.pdbx_seq_one_letter_code
_entity_poly.pdbx_strand_id
1 'polypeptide(L)'
;MPPLTVHVVPHQHLDIVWRREVAWYRQRRTELYTQALTLLSAHPEATFTFGQAVPICEFLTTEPRWHEPMARLLAEGRLEITGGSETICDLNMCSPGAVVENMASGLDWFESELGYRVTVGDFYWTAWDGTGIRCVAPAAGHSDWGWGCHPNNPDASWVLSPAQRRANVLKALLVVADSPAAHVLFTVMGEEQDVVDDLRVVTHAAFDTAHTQWPGFALLQVRKALHVAADSSAVDVQLELWWIGCTTEVSVTWAAAGDRVEAFTTETLCGSATHSAYTPTANTITGAAFPALNWVRAGDMALFNRGTPGHAIREGQLETMLLRSPVKRWAPWFPVTSTDDMYDNGYHVFTFRVDLDAEGRACSDLHRCGMAFNLPASEPTQACPALIGLPPTVVAAAVRPEGDKGTRVLLFEADGLATDWNAPDGQTIHLAPHGIKRVLIHGN
;
A
#
# COMPACT_ATOMS: atom_id res chain seq x y z
N MET A 1 12.16 5.00 43.63
CA MET A 1 11.74 4.97 42.22
C MET A 1 11.72 6.41 41.75
N PRO A 2 12.25 6.74 40.56
CA PRO A 2 12.09 8.08 40.02
C PRO A 2 10.59 8.39 39.86
N PRO A 3 10.18 9.66 40.02
CA PRO A 3 8.80 10.06 39.82
C PRO A 3 8.36 9.73 38.38
N LEU A 4 7.10 9.33 38.23
CA LEU A 4 6.48 9.15 36.92
C LEU A 4 6.31 10.53 36.28
N THR A 5 7.01 10.78 35.19
CA THR A 5 6.83 11.98 34.36
C THR A 5 5.88 11.64 33.21
N VAL A 6 4.79 12.39 33.08
CA VAL A 6 3.85 12.29 31.95
C VAL A 6 3.99 13.54 31.11
N HIS A 7 4.36 13.37 29.84
CA HIS A 7 4.39 14.44 28.85
C HIS A 7 3.07 14.45 28.08
N VAL A 8 2.47 15.63 27.94
CA VAL A 8 1.26 15.84 27.15
C VAL A 8 1.61 16.80 26.02
N VAL A 9 1.53 16.34 24.79
CA VAL A 9 1.81 17.14 23.59
C VAL A 9 0.54 17.18 22.75
N PRO A 10 -0.13 18.35 22.64
CA PRO A 10 -1.24 18.54 21.71
C PRO A 10 -0.79 18.31 20.27
N HIS A 11 -1.58 17.55 19.51
CA HIS A 11 -1.32 17.24 18.11
C HIS A 11 -2.53 17.60 17.26
N GLN A 12 -2.29 18.11 16.05
CA GLN A 12 -3.34 18.31 15.06
C GLN A 12 -3.21 17.29 13.93
N HIS A 13 -4.19 16.39 13.87
CA HIS A 13 -4.44 15.52 12.72
C HIS A 13 -5.71 16.00 12.01
N LEU A 14 -5.62 16.27 10.71
CA LEU A 14 -6.78 16.54 9.86
C LEU A 14 -6.47 16.10 8.44
N ASP A 15 -7.31 15.19 7.92
CA ASP A 15 -7.19 14.69 6.56
C ASP A 15 -7.15 15.82 5.53
N ILE A 16 -6.41 15.59 4.44
CA ILE A 16 -6.43 16.50 3.29
C ILE A 16 -7.84 16.55 2.69
N VAL A 17 -8.49 15.39 2.61
CA VAL A 17 -9.86 15.17 2.19
C VAL A 17 -10.37 13.87 2.82
N TRP A 18 -11.63 13.86 3.27
CA TRP A 18 -12.26 12.63 3.77
C TRP A 18 -13.78 12.57 3.51
N ARG A 19 -14.59 13.43 4.15
CA ARG A 19 -16.08 13.41 4.06
C ARG A 19 -16.70 14.69 3.51
N ARG A 20 -15.89 15.69 3.20
CA ARG A 20 -16.30 17.00 2.75
C ARG A 20 -15.44 17.39 1.56
N GLU A 21 -15.88 18.40 0.83
CA GLU A 21 -15.09 18.97 -0.26
C GLU A 21 -13.76 19.53 0.27
N VAL A 22 -12.73 19.47 -0.58
CA VAL A 22 -11.37 19.95 -0.26
C VAL A 22 -11.38 21.40 0.25
N ALA A 23 -12.24 22.26 -0.31
CA ALA A 23 -12.36 23.66 0.10
C ALA A 23 -12.73 23.82 1.58
N TRP A 24 -13.62 22.97 2.09
CA TRP A 24 -13.98 22.97 3.51
C TRP A 24 -12.78 22.62 4.38
N TYR A 25 -12.01 21.61 4.00
CA TYR A 25 -10.80 21.21 4.74
C TYR A 25 -9.75 22.30 4.74
N ARG A 26 -9.52 22.99 3.60
CA ARG A 26 -8.61 24.14 3.52
C ARG A 26 -8.99 25.26 4.47
N GLN A 27 -10.27 25.65 4.48
CA GLN A 27 -10.76 26.65 5.42
C GLN A 27 -10.56 26.18 6.87
N ARG A 28 -10.96 24.93 7.17
CA ARG A 28 -10.87 24.40 8.53
C ARG A 28 -9.43 24.30 9.03
N ARG A 29 -8.49 23.90 8.17
CA ARG A 29 -7.05 23.91 8.46
C ARG A 29 -6.54 25.30 8.80
N THR A 30 -6.92 26.29 7.99
CA THR A 30 -6.53 27.70 8.22
C THR A 30 -6.97 28.19 9.60
N GLU A 31 -8.21 27.88 10.00
CA GLU A 31 -8.73 28.21 11.34
C GLU A 31 -7.93 27.51 12.45
N LEU A 32 -7.68 26.20 12.30
CA LEU A 32 -6.97 25.39 13.31
C LEU A 32 -5.51 25.82 13.47
N TYR A 33 -4.79 26.05 12.37
CA TYR A 33 -3.40 26.53 12.41
C TYR A 33 -3.32 27.92 13.02
N THR A 34 -4.21 28.83 12.65
CA THR A 34 -4.27 30.17 13.25
C THR A 34 -4.52 30.10 14.76
N GLN A 35 -5.43 29.24 15.21
CA GLN A 35 -5.72 29.04 16.63
C GLN A 35 -4.51 28.47 17.39
N ALA A 36 -3.87 27.43 16.85
CA ALA A 36 -2.70 26.81 17.45
C ALA A 36 -1.52 27.81 17.55
N LEU A 37 -1.20 28.53 16.47
CA LEU A 37 -0.11 29.51 16.45
C LEU A 37 -0.38 30.72 17.36
N THR A 38 -1.65 31.14 17.45
CA THR A 38 -2.07 32.21 18.38
C THR A 38 -1.94 31.76 19.83
N LEU A 39 -2.32 30.51 20.13
CA LEU A 39 -2.15 29.92 21.47
C LEU A 39 -0.67 29.84 21.84
N LEU A 40 0.17 29.33 20.93
CA LEU A 40 1.62 29.29 21.11
C LEU A 40 2.21 30.70 21.28
N SER A 41 1.69 31.71 20.59
CA SER A 41 2.15 33.08 20.78
C SER A 41 1.77 33.67 22.14
N ALA A 42 0.60 33.29 22.68
CA ALA A 42 0.09 33.81 23.96
C ALA A 42 0.64 33.08 25.19
N HIS A 43 1.03 31.82 25.06
CA HIS A 43 1.41 30.93 26.16
C HIS A 43 2.82 30.36 25.96
N PRO A 44 3.88 31.00 26.50
CA PRO A 44 5.28 30.59 26.32
C PRO A 44 5.58 29.13 26.70
N GLU A 45 4.81 28.57 27.63
CA GLU A 45 4.92 27.19 28.11
C GLU A 45 4.26 26.14 27.20
N ALA A 46 3.39 26.57 26.29
CA ALA A 46 2.65 25.65 25.44
C ALA A 46 3.54 25.04 24.35
N THR A 47 3.29 23.77 24.07
CA THR A 47 3.87 23.03 22.94
C THR A 47 2.77 22.49 22.04
N PHE A 48 3.10 22.21 20.77
CA PHE A 48 2.16 21.67 19.80
C PHE A 48 2.90 20.89 18.71
N THR A 49 2.24 19.93 18.06
CA THR A 49 2.76 19.24 16.87
C THR A 49 1.83 19.31 15.65
N PHE A 50 2.43 19.43 14.47
CA PHE A 50 1.76 19.28 13.16
C PHE A 50 2.36 18.11 12.35
N GLY A 51 1.61 17.65 11.34
CA GLY A 51 1.91 16.37 10.67
C GLY A 51 2.43 16.39 9.23
N GLN A 52 2.04 17.38 8.41
CA GLN A 52 2.08 17.26 6.94
C GLN A 52 2.52 18.56 6.27
N ALA A 53 3.40 18.48 5.25
CA ALA A 53 3.94 19.64 4.57
C ALA A 53 2.92 20.34 3.67
N VAL A 54 2.14 19.60 2.85
CA VAL A 54 1.19 20.21 1.90
C VAL A 54 0.14 21.09 2.59
N PRO A 55 -0.55 20.62 3.66
CA PRO A 55 -1.43 21.45 4.47
C PRO A 55 -0.81 22.76 4.98
N ILE A 56 0.44 22.72 5.44
CA ILE A 56 1.14 23.89 5.98
C ILE A 56 1.56 24.82 4.85
N CYS A 57 2.06 24.29 3.74
CA CYS A 57 2.40 25.05 2.55
C CYS A 57 1.19 25.83 2.01
N GLU A 58 0.03 25.16 1.87
CA GLU A 58 -1.23 25.82 1.49
C GLU A 58 -1.58 26.95 2.46
N PHE A 59 -1.45 26.72 3.76
CA PHE A 59 -1.76 27.72 4.79
C PHE A 59 -0.80 28.91 4.79
N LEU A 60 0.51 28.70 4.66
CA LEU A 60 1.49 29.79 4.61
C LEU A 60 1.39 30.59 3.32
N THR A 61 0.94 29.96 2.24
CA THR A 61 0.64 30.65 0.98
C THR A 61 -0.55 31.60 1.13
N THR A 62 -1.62 31.18 1.84
CA THR A 62 -2.81 32.02 2.05
C THR A 62 -2.67 33.01 3.20
N GLU A 63 -1.89 32.67 4.23
CA GLU A 63 -1.68 33.47 5.44
C GLU A 63 -0.17 33.71 5.70
N PRO A 64 0.54 34.39 4.79
CA PRO A 64 2.01 34.54 4.86
C PRO A 64 2.51 35.25 6.12
N ARG A 65 1.65 35.99 6.83
CA ARG A 65 1.95 36.58 8.13
C ARG A 65 2.38 35.55 9.19
N TRP A 66 2.01 34.28 9.02
CA TRP A 66 2.37 33.21 9.95
C TRP A 66 3.71 32.53 9.65
N HIS A 67 4.36 32.88 8.53
CA HIS A 67 5.62 32.26 8.14
C HIS A 67 6.72 32.47 9.18
N GLU A 68 7.06 33.73 9.49
CA GLU A 68 8.10 34.04 10.48
C GLU A 68 7.75 33.55 11.90
N PRO A 69 6.51 33.76 12.41
CA PRO A 69 6.12 33.18 13.69
C PRO A 69 6.26 31.66 13.77
N MET A 70 5.87 30.93 12.71
CA MET A 70 5.98 29.47 12.67
C MET A 70 7.44 29.03 12.69
N ALA A 71 8.29 29.60 11.82
CA ALA A 71 9.72 29.29 11.79
C ALA A 71 10.39 29.55 13.15
N ARG A 72 10.01 30.64 13.83
CA ARG A 72 10.50 30.94 15.18
C ARG A 72 10.07 29.90 16.21
N LEU A 73 8.79 29.51 16.22
CA LEU A 73 8.28 28.49 17.14
C LEU A 73 8.92 27.11 16.93
N LEU A 74 9.25 26.78 15.67
CA LEU A 74 10.00 25.58 15.31
C LEU A 74 11.44 25.63 15.84
N ALA A 75 12.14 26.76 15.64
CA ALA A 75 13.50 26.95 16.16
C ALA A 75 13.56 26.95 17.70
N GLU A 76 12.51 27.43 18.37
CA GLU A 76 12.35 27.39 19.83
C GLU A 76 11.98 25.99 20.37
N GLY A 77 11.65 25.03 19.50
CA GLY A 77 11.18 23.68 19.90
C GLY A 77 9.80 23.67 20.55
N ARG A 78 9.00 24.72 20.34
CA ARG A 78 7.65 24.87 20.90
C ARG A 78 6.57 24.42 19.92
N LEU A 79 6.87 24.52 18.64
CA LEU A 79 6.21 23.77 17.60
C LEU A 79 7.16 22.68 17.12
N GLU A 80 6.65 21.48 16.90
CA GLU A 80 7.40 20.38 16.30
C GLU A 80 6.61 19.81 15.12
N ILE A 81 7.32 19.32 14.10
CA ILE A 81 6.69 18.61 12.99
C ILE A 81 6.96 17.12 13.20
N THR A 82 5.90 16.32 13.27
CA THR A 82 5.98 14.86 13.30
C THR A 82 5.57 14.33 11.93
N GLY A 83 6.33 13.41 11.35
CA GLY A 83 6.10 12.93 9.98
C GLY A 83 6.68 13.91 8.97
N GLY A 84 6.01 15.02 8.70
CA GLY A 84 6.55 16.05 7.81
C GLY A 84 6.69 15.62 6.34
N SER A 85 6.12 14.48 5.96
CA SER A 85 5.90 14.13 4.56
C SER A 85 4.94 15.12 3.92
N GLU A 86 4.89 15.17 2.58
CA GLU A 86 3.89 15.97 1.87
C GLU A 86 2.49 15.66 2.38
N THR A 87 2.17 14.36 2.42
CA THR A 87 0.89 13.84 2.92
C THR A 87 1.07 12.57 3.76
N ILE A 88 0.07 12.24 4.58
CA ILE A 88 -0.09 10.90 5.15
C ILE A 88 -0.72 10.03 4.06
N CYS A 89 0.05 9.11 3.49
CA CYS A 89 -0.37 8.24 2.38
C CYS A 89 -0.60 6.79 2.85
N ASP A 90 -1.40 6.04 2.10
CA ASP A 90 -1.52 4.60 2.28
C ASP A 90 -0.26 3.89 1.76
N LEU A 91 0.37 3.07 2.60
CA LEU A 91 1.61 2.39 2.26
C LEU A 91 1.41 1.08 1.49
N ASN A 92 0.17 0.59 1.36
CA ASN A 92 -0.14 -0.62 0.60
C ASN A 92 -0.41 -0.33 -0.88
N MET A 93 -0.94 0.85 -1.15
CA MET A 93 -1.47 1.22 -2.46
C MET A 93 -0.55 2.15 -3.24
N CYS A 94 0.61 2.47 -2.67
CA CYS A 94 1.60 3.35 -3.28
C CYS A 94 2.88 2.59 -3.59
N SER A 95 3.51 2.93 -4.72
CA SER A 95 4.81 2.39 -5.06
C SER A 95 5.89 2.90 -4.08
N PRO A 96 7.02 2.19 -3.94
CA PRO A 96 8.09 2.60 -3.04
C PRO A 96 8.68 3.95 -3.42
N GLY A 97 8.80 4.19 -4.73
CA GLY A 97 9.18 5.49 -5.28
C GLY A 97 8.25 6.61 -4.83
N ALA A 98 6.93 6.42 -4.97
CA ALA A 98 5.96 7.43 -4.55
C ALA A 98 6.01 7.71 -3.05
N VAL A 99 6.13 6.66 -2.22
CA VAL A 99 6.22 6.79 -0.76
C VAL A 99 7.47 7.55 -0.35
N VAL A 100 8.64 7.16 -0.86
CA VAL A 100 9.92 7.81 -0.51
C VAL A 100 9.96 9.25 -1.01
N GLU A 101 9.44 9.55 -2.20
CA GLU A 101 9.39 10.92 -2.71
C GLU A 101 8.37 11.79 -1.95
N ASN A 102 7.20 11.25 -1.58
CA ASN A 102 6.23 11.95 -0.72
C ASN A 102 6.85 12.34 0.62
N MET A 103 7.66 11.47 1.21
CA MET A 103 8.38 11.79 2.45
C MET A 103 9.49 12.82 2.18
N ALA A 104 10.44 12.49 1.30
CA ALA A 104 11.62 13.32 1.06
C ALA A 104 11.28 14.75 0.60
N SER A 105 10.31 14.90 -0.31
CA SER A 105 9.86 16.22 -0.78
C SER A 105 9.27 17.07 0.36
N GLY A 106 8.52 16.46 1.27
CA GLY A 106 8.02 17.15 2.46
C GLY A 106 9.14 17.60 3.40
N LEU A 107 10.13 16.74 3.66
CA LEU A 107 11.30 17.07 4.48
C LEU A 107 12.11 18.21 3.87
N ASP A 108 12.40 18.13 2.57
CA ASP A 108 13.14 19.15 1.83
C ASP A 108 12.41 20.50 1.87
N TRP A 109 11.07 20.50 1.82
CA TRP A 109 10.24 21.70 1.92
C TRP A 109 10.37 22.37 3.31
N PHE A 110 10.29 21.62 4.41
CA PHE A 110 10.47 22.20 5.76
C PHE A 110 11.87 22.78 5.97
N GLU A 111 12.90 22.10 5.47
CA GLU A 111 14.27 22.57 5.61
C GLU A 111 14.52 23.83 4.77
N SER A 112 14.03 23.87 3.53
CA SER A 112 14.23 25.01 2.63
C SER A 112 13.38 26.24 2.98
N GLU A 113 12.11 26.05 3.32
CA GLU A 113 11.19 27.17 3.57
C GLU A 113 11.24 27.66 5.02
N LEU A 114 11.34 26.74 5.99
CA LEU A 114 11.23 27.07 7.41
C LEU A 114 12.55 26.90 8.18
N GLY A 115 13.63 26.46 7.52
CA GLY A 115 14.92 26.22 8.17
C GLY A 115 14.85 25.12 9.22
N TYR A 116 13.86 24.24 9.14
CA TYR A 116 13.56 23.24 10.15
C TYR A 116 13.76 21.83 9.60
N ARG A 117 14.65 21.07 10.24
CA ARG A 117 14.89 19.67 9.89
C ARG A 117 13.97 18.77 10.70
N VAL A 118 13.02 18.14 10.03
CA VAL A 118 12.13 17.13 10.63
C VAL A 118 12.93 15.84 10.87
N THR A 119 12.90 15.33 12.09
CA THR A 119 13.65 14.11 12.49
C THR A 119 12.74 12.92 12.77
N VAL A 120 11.54 13.19 13.31
CA VAL A 120 10.58 12.17 13.73
C VAL A 120 9.65 11.80 12.58
N GLY A 121 9.73 10.56 12.12
CA GLY A 121 8.76 9.95 11.21
C GLY A 121 7.51 9.52 11.97
N ASP A 122 6.36 10.00 11.49
CA ASP A 122 5.07 9.78 12.09
C ASP A 122 4.05 9.41 11.01
N PHE A 123 3.47 8.22 11.16
CA PHE A 123 2.66 7.56 10.14
C PHE A 123 1.32 7.10 10.73
N TYR A 124 0.72 7.93 11.60
CA TYR A 124 -0.62 7.70 12.13
C TYR A 124 -1.61 7.35 10.99
N TRP A 125 -2.40 6.30 11.20
CA TRP A 125 -3.48 5.84 10.29
C TRP A 125 -3.05 5.29 8.93
N THR A 126 -1.75 5.08 8.68
CA THR A 126 -1.32 4.28 7.52
C THR A 126 -1.62 2.80 7.78
N ALA A 127 -2.35 2.12 6.89
CA ALA A 127 -2.82 0.76 7.08
C ALA A 127 -1.72 -0.31 6.88
N TRP A 128 -0.59 -0.28 7.60
CA TRP A 128 0.50 -1.27 7.40
C TRP A 128 0.97 -1.87 8.74
N ASP A 129 1.54 -3.07 8.68
CA ASP A 129 2.17 -3.77 9.81
C ASP A 129 3.55 -3.21 10.24
N GLY A 130 3.80 -1.90 10.16
CA GLY A 130 5.07 -1.28 10.56
C GLY A 130 6.37 -1.75 9.85
N THR A 131 6.39 -2.85 9.10
CA THR A 131 7.60 -3.41 8.48
C THR A 131 8.09 -2.55 7.31
N GLY A 132 7.19 -2.05 6.45
CA GLY A 132 7.54 -1.16 5.35
C GLY A 132 8.10 0.20 5.82
N ILE A 133 7.54 0.74 6.91
CA ILE A 133 7.97 2.02 7.51
C ILE A 133 9.44 1.96 7.95
N ARG A 134 9.88 0.83 8.52
CA ARG A 134 11.27 0.63 8.96
C ARG A 134 12.27 0.76 7.83
N CYS A 135 11.87 0.41 6.61
CA CYS A 135 12.73 0.51 5.44
C CYS A 135 12.68 1.92 4.85
N VAL A 136 11.49 2.48 4.62
CA VAL A 136 11.34 3.71 3.84
C VAL A 136 11.64 4.99 4.62
N ALA A 137 11.36 5.04 5.92
CA ALA A 137 11.55 6.27 6.71
C ALA A 137 13.03 6.70 6.78
N PRO A 138 14.01 5.81 7.05
CA PRO A 138 15.43 6.16 6.97
C PRO A 138 15.87 6.58 5.58
N ALA A 139 15.38 5.89 4.53
CA ALA A 139 15.73 6.20 3.15
C ALA A 139 15.19 7.55 2.67
N ALA A 140 14.08 8.00 3.24
CA ALA A 140 13.52 9.33 3.00
C ALA A 140 14.27 10.42 3.77
N GLY A 141 14.88 10.12 4.92
CA GLY A 141 15.69 11.05 5.71
C GLY A 141 15.33 11.16 7.20
N HIS A 142 14.38 10.38 7.71
CA HIS A 142 14.06 10.34 9.14
C HIS A 142 15.18 9.71 9.97
N SER A 143 15.51 10.33 11.10
CA SER A 143 16.47 9.79 12.07
C SER A 143 15.80 8.98 13.18
N ASP A 144 14.56 9.32 13.50
CA ASP A 144 13.72 8.62 14.49
C ASP A 144 12.37 8.32 13.83
N TRP A 145 11.76 7.17 14.12
CA TRP A 145 10.43 6.86 13.61
C TRP A 145 9.71 5.93 14.56
N GLY A 146 8.38 6.07 14.63
CA GLY A 146 7.54 5.24 15.47
C GLY A 146 6.15 5.11 14.89
N TRP A 147 5.50 3.97 15.15
CA TRP A 147 4.08 3.81 14.86
C TRP A 147 3.28 4.24 16.08
N GLY A 148 2.76 5.47 16.05
CA GLY A 148 2.01 6.01 17.15
C GLY A 148 0.63 5.31 17.31
N CYS A 149 0.37 4.89 18.55
CA CYS A 149 -0.89 4.34 19.09
C CYS A 149 -1.78 3.47 18.17
N HIS A 150 -1.30 2.27 17.85
CA HIS A 150 -2.19 1.14 17.58
C HIS A 150 -1.88 0.00 18.56
N PRO A 151 -2.90 -0.71 19.10
CA PRO A 151 -2.72 -1.78 20.09
C PRO A 151 -1.92 -3.00 19.61
N ASN A 152 -1.48 -3.04 18.35
CA ASN A 152 -0.72 -4.13 17.74
C ASN A 152 0.73 -3.75 17.36
N ASN A 153 1.26 -2.61 17.82
CA ASN A 153 2.66 -2.26 17.57
C ASN A 153 3.59 -3.23 18.34
N PRO A 154 4.38 -4.08 17.66
CA PRO A 154 5.30 -5.01 18.33
C PRO A 154 6.51 -4.32 18.98
N ASP A 155 6.76 -3.04 18.67
CA ASP A 155 7.97 -2.30 19.08
C ASP A 155 7.69 -1.04 19.89
N ALA A 156 6.46 -0.86 20.37
CA ALA A 156 6.21 0.09 21.44
C ALA A 156 6.88 -0.48 22.70
N SER A 157 8.10 -0.02 22.98
CA SER A 157 8.84 -0.35 24.20
C SER A 157 8.14 0.25 25.43
N TRP A 158 7.01 -0.34 25.82
CA TRP A 158 6.35 -0.11 27.09
C TRP A 158 6.21 -1.47 27.76
N VAL A 159 7.04 -1.68 28.78
CA VAL A 159 7.02 -2.86 29.65
C VAL A 159 5.61 -3.04 30.22
N LEU A 160 4.85 -4.05 29.75
CA LEU A 160 3.55 -4.42 30.31
C LEU A 160 3.68 -5.58 31.31
N SER A 161 3.05 -5.41 32.48
CA SER A 161 3.19 -6.29 33.65
C SER A 161 2.45 -7.65 33.50
N PRO A 162 2.84 -8.69 34.28
CA PRO A 162 2.25 -10.04 34.23
C PRO A 162 0.75 -10.14 34.58
N ALA A 163 0.13 -9.09 35.12
CA ALA A 163 -1.31 -9.04 35.41
C ALA A 163 -2.14 -8.85 34.12
N GLN A 164 -1.63 -8.10 33.13
CA GLN A 164 -2.32 -7.86 31.86
C GLN A 164 -2.32 -9.10 30.93
N ARG A 165 -1.29 -9.95 31.00
CA ARG A 165 -1.23 -11.20 30.22
C ARG A 165 -2.36 -12.18 30.58
N ARG A 166 -2.85 -12.15 31.83
CA ARG A 166 -3.97 -13.01 32.27
C ARG A 166 -5.34 -12.51 31.81
N ALA A 167 -5.52 -11.21 31.58
CA ALA A 167 -6.79 -10.65 31.10
C ALA A 167 -7.06 -10.95 29.61
N ASN A 168 -6.00 -11.10 28.80
CA ASN A 168 -6.13 -11.37 27.36
C ASN A 168 -6.37 -12.86 27.05
N VAL A 169 -5.88 -13.78 27.89
CA VAL A 169 -6.18 -15.22 27.79
C VAL A 169 -7.64 -15.54 28.17
N LEU A 170 -8.26 -14.73 29.03
CA LEU A 170 -9.67 -14.88 29.43
C LEU A 170 -10.68 -14.25 28.45
N LYS A 171 -10.26 -13.31 27.60
CA LYS A 171 -11.08 -12.78 26.49
C LYS A 171 -11.12 -13.71 25.27
N ALA A 172 -10.21 -14.68 25.19
CA ALA A 172 -10.14 -15.66 24.10
C ALA A 172 -11.12 -16.86 24.27
N LEU A 173 -11.92 -16.91 25.34
CA LEU A 173 -12.75 -18.09 25.68
C LEU A 173 -14.27 -17.88 25.61
N LEU A 174 -14.76 -16.76 25.07
CA LEU A 174 -16.20 -16.54 24.92
C LEU A 174 -16.51 -15.83 23.59
N VAL A 175 -16.99 -16.60 22.60
CA VAL A 175 -18.32 -16.47 21.96
C VAL A 175 -18.34 -17.24 20.63
N VAL A 176 -19.33 -18.12 20.53
CA VAL A 176 -19.80 -18.92 19.39
C VAL A 176 -20.94 -18.17 18.69
N ALA A 177 -21.03 -18.21 17.35
CA ALA A 177 -22.24 -18.60 16.60
C ALA A 177 -22.08 -18.41 15.07
N ASP A 178 -22.64 -19.39 14.34
CA ASP A 178 -22.64 -19.65 12.89
C ASP A 178 -23.39 -18.63 12.02
N SER A 179 -23.01 -18.57 10.74
CA SER A 179 -23.96 -18.61 9.60
C SER A 179 -23.23 -18.91 8.26
N PRO A 180 -23.82 -19.69 7.32
CA PRO A 180 -23.13 -20.20 6.14
C PRO A 180 -23.28 -19.26 4.92
N ALA A 181 -22.20 -19.12 4.14
CA ALA A 181 -22.25 -18.51 2.81
C ALA A 181 -21.92 -19.58 1.76
N ALA A 182 -22.79 -19.69 0.76
CA ALA A 182 -22.72 -20.68 -0.29
C ALA A 182 -21.64 -20.31 -1.32
N HIS A 183 -20.95 -21.34 -1.79
CA HIS A 183 -19.90 -21.27 -2.78
C HIS A 183 -20.44 -21.73 -4.14
N VAL A 184 -20.09 -21.00 -5.21
CA VAL A 184 -20.35 -21.42 -6.58
C VAL A 184 -19.00 -21.53 -7.29
N LEU A 185 -18.52 -22.76 -7.37
CA LEU A 185 -17.35 -23.17 -8.13
C LEU A 185 -17.73 -23.26 -9.61
N PHE A 186 -17.06 -22.50 -10.47
CA PHE A 186 -17.12 -22.70 -11.92
C PHE A 186 -15.83 -23.41 -12.37
N THR A 187 -15.92 -24.72 -12.58
CA THR A 187 -14.90 -25.47 -13.33
C THR A 187 -15.34 -25.50 -14.79
N VAL A 188 -14.53 -24.94 -15.69
CA VAL A 188 -14.71 -25.14 -17.14
C VAL A 188 -13.65 -26.14 -17.60
N MET A 189 -14.09 -27.37 -17.83
CA MET A 189 -13.38 -28.41 -18.57
C MET A 189 -13.85 -28.38 -20.04
N GLY A 190 -12.91 -28.45 -20.97
CA GLY A 190 -13.13 -28.71 -22.41
C GLY A 190 -11.76 -28.75 -23.08
N GLU A 191 -11.15 -29.93 -23.22
CA GLU A 191 -11.23 -30.87 -24.36
C GLU A 191 -10.63 -30.30 -25.67
N GLU A 192 -9.54 -30.95 -26.09
CA GLU A 192 -8.71 -30.82 -27.31
C GLU A 192 -8.14 -29.42 -27.65
N GLN A 193 -6.82 -29.27 -27.50
CA GLN A 193 -6.06 -28.15 -28.06
C GLN A 193 -5.18 -28.62 -29.21
N ASP A 194 -5.55 -28.23 -30.43
CA ASP A 194 -4.61 -28.14 -31.55
C ASP A 194 -3.55 -27.07 -31.23
N VAL A 195 -2.28 -27.36 -31.55
CA VAL A 195 -1.19 -26.39 -31.40
C VAL A 195 -1.36 -25.28 -32.45
N VAL A 196 -1.78 -24.10 -32.00
CA VAL A 196 -1.85 -22.87 -32.80
C VAL A 196 -0.83 -21.88 -32.23
N ASP A 197 -0.05 -21.21 -33.09
CA ASP A 197 1.04 -20.29 -32.67
C ASP A 197 0.59 -19.12 -31.77
N ASP A 198 -0.69 -18.75 -31.82
CA ASP A 198 -1.35 -17.75 -30.96
C ASP A 198 -2.79 -18.20 -30.71
N LEU A 199 -3.12 -18.58 -29.46
CA LEU A 199 -4.49 -18.95 -29.09
C LEU A 199 -5.17 -17.78 -28.37
N ARG A 200 -6.26 -17.30 -28.99
CA ARG A 200 -7.17 -16.32 -28.39
C ARG A 200 -8.52 -16.95 -28.10
N VAL A 201 -8.87 -17.06 -26.82
CA VAL A 201 -10.18 -17.57 -26.39
C VAL A 201 -10.98 -16.41 -25.82
N VAL A 202 -12.12 -16.11 -26.43
CA VAL A 202 -13.07 -15.11 -25.91
C VAL A 202 -14.34 -15.82 -25.48
N THR A 203 -14.71 -15.63 -24.22
CA THR A 203 -15.93 -16.18 -23.62
C THR A 203 -16.82 -15.05 -23.12
N HIS A 204 -18.12 -15.19 -23.33
CA HIS A 204 -19.13 -14.24 -22.87
C HIS A 204 -20.11 -14.96 -21.96
N ALA A 205 -20.39 -14.37 -20.80
CA ALA A 205 -21.41 -14.83 -19.88
C ALA A 205 -22.26 -13.64 -19.43
N ALA A 206 -23.57 -13.83 -19.34
CA ALA A 206 -24.49 -12.83 -18.83
C ALA A 206 -25.38 -13.47 -17.76
N PHE A 207 -25.43 -12.81 -16.60
CA PHE A 207 -26.26 -13.20 -15.47
C PHE A 207 -27.25 -12.07 -15.22
N ASP A 208 -28.47 -12.24 -15.73
CA ASP A 208 -29.61 -11.38 -15.43
C ASP A 208 -30.48 -12.12 -14.41
N THR A 209 -30.72 -11.47 -13.29
CA THR A 209 -31.35 -12.11 -12.15
C THR A 209 -32.45 -11.25 -11.56
N ALA A 210 -33.37 -10.77 -12.41
CA ALA A 210 -34.62 -10.16 -12.01
C ALA A 210 -35.39 -10.91 -10.88
N HIS A 211 -35.03 -12.16 -10.56
CA HIS A 211 -35.56 -12.98 -9.46
C HIS A 211 -34.52 -13.75 -8.61
N THR A 212 -33.30 -13.26 -8.35
CA THR A 212 -32.36 -13.98 -7.44
C THR A 212 -32.57 -13.76 -5.95
N GLN A 213 -32.17 -14.77 -5.18
CA GLN A 213 -31.98 -14.79 -3.72
C GLN A 213 -30.85 -13.88 -3.18
N TRP A 214 -30.31 -12.96 -3.98
CA TRP A 214 -29.12 -12.14 -3.63
C TRP A 214 -29.50 -10.66 -3.51
N PRO A 215 -29.82 -10.18 -2.29
CA PRO A 215 -30.14 -8.78 -2.06
C PRO A 215 -29.02 -7.87 -2.56
N GLY A 216 -29.39 -6.89 -3.38
CA GLY A 216 -28.48 -5.89 -3.92
C GLY A 216 -27.72 -6.31 -5.18
N PHE A 217 -27.81 -7.53 -5.67
CA PHE A 217 -27.27 -7.91 -6.97
C PHE A 217 -28.31 -7.67 -8.07
N ALA A 218 -27.97 -6.95 -9.15
CA ALA A 218 -28.89 -6.68 -10.26
C ALA A 218 -28.41 -7.23 -11.60
N LEU A 219 -27.14 -7.02 -11.96
CA LEU A 219 -26.60 -7.45 -13.26
C LEU A 219 -25.10 -7.75 -13.15
N LEU A 220 -24.67 -8.85 -13.76
CA LEU A 220 -23.28 -9.08 -14.09
C LEU A 220 -23.17 -9.65 -15.51
N GLN A 221 -22.51 -8.91 -16.39
CA GLN A 221 -22.03 -9.46 -17.67
C GLN A 221 -20.51 -9.52 -17.61
N VAL A 222 -19.95 -10.63 -18.06
CA VAL A 222 -18.51 -10.83 -18.08
C VAL A 222 -18.11 -11.24 -19.50
N ARG A 223 -17.10 -10.56 -20.02
CA ARG A 223 -16.33 -11.05 -21.15
C ARG A 223 -14.92 -11.34 -20.66
N LYS A 224 -14.47 -12.56 -20.88
CA LYS A 224 -13.11 -12.99 -20.58
C LYS A 224 -12.39 -13.26 -21.89
N ALA A 225 -11.28 -12.57 -22.10
CA ALA A 225 -10.33 -12.85 -23.17
C ALA A 225 -9.06 -13.46 -22.57
N LEU A 226 -8.64 -14.59 -23.13
CA LEU A 226 -7.39 -15.26 -22.81
C LEU A 226 -6.48 -15.15 -24.01
N HIS A 227 -5.22 -14.82 -23.76
CA HIS A 227 -4.16 -14.79 -24.77
C HIS A 227 -2.99 -15.65 -24.28
N VAL A 228 -2.64 -16.66 -25.09
CA VAL A 228 -1.55 -17.59 -24.81
C VAL A 228 -0.57 -17.52 -25.98
N ALA A 229 0.66 -17.10 -25.69
CA ALA A 229 1.74 -17.13 -26.67
C ALA A 229 2.39 -18.51 -26.68
N ALA A 230 2.68 -19.07 -27.86
CA ALA A 230 3.23 -20.42 -28.01
C ALA A 230 4.54 -20.67 -27.21
N ASP A 231 5.37 -19.65 -27.05
CA ASP A 231 6.67 -19.74 -26.36
C ASP A 231 6.64 -19.19 -24.93
N SER A 232 5.47 -19.15 -24.27
CA SER A 232 5.33 -18.60 -22.92
C SER A 232 4.56 -19.54 -21.98
N SER A 233 5.06 -19.70 -20.75
CA SER A 233 4.33 -20.27 -19.62
C SER A 233 3.21 -19.36 -19.10
N ALA A 234 3.13 -18.12 -19.60
CA ALA A 234 2.20 -17.12 -19.15
C ALA A 234 0.94 -17.03 -20.01
N VAL A 235 -0.18 -16.79 -19.33
CA VAL A 235 -1.49 -16.52 -19.92
C VAL A 235 -1.90 -15.11 -19.56
N ASP A 236 -2.11 -14.28 -20.56
CA ASP A 236 -2.69 -12.95 -20.39
C ASP A 236 -4.22 -13.08 -20.31
N VAL A 237 -4.82 -12.48 -19.28
CA VAL A 237 -6.25 -12.55 -18.99
C VAL A 237 -6.81 -11.15 -18.92
N GLN A 238 -7.76 -10.84 -19.78
CA GLN A 238 -8.55 -9.62 -19.70
C GLN A 238 -9.98 -9.96 -19.31
N LEU A 239 -10.47 -9.35 -18.23
CA LEU A 239 -11.85 -9.45 -17.77
C LEU A 239 -12.53 -8.10 -17.97
N GLU A 240 -13.53 -8.06 -18.85
CA GLU A 240 -14.44 -6.93 -19.00
C GLU A 240 -15.73 -7.25 -18.23
N LEU A 241 -16.10 -6.43 -17.26
CA LEU A 241 -17.28 -6.62 -16.41
C LEU A 241 -18.24 -5.47 -16.62
N TRP A 242 -19.50 -5.79 -16.93
CA TRP A 242 -20.61 -4.86 -16.75
C TRP A 242 -21.34 -5.24 -15.47
N TRP A 243 -21.22 -4.41 -14.44
CA TRP A 243 -21.67 -4.69 -13.10
C TRP A 243 -22.74 -3.69 -12.65
N ILE A 244 -23.86 -4.21 -12.11
CA ILE A 244 -24.84 -3.41 -11.38
C ILE A 244 -25.20 -4.16 -10.10
N GLY A 245 -24.91 -3.53 -8.97
CA GLY A 245 -25.36 -3.97 -7.66
C GLY A 245 -25.12 -2.94 -6.57
N CYS A 246 -25.43 -3.35 -5.35
CA CYS A 246 -25.14 -2.64 -4.12
C CYS A 246 -24.83 -3.67 -3.05
N THR A 247 -24.01 -3.29 -2.07
CA THR A 247 -23.68 -4.15 -0.91
C THR A 247 -23.13 -5.54 -1.24
N THR A 248 -22.45 -5.68 -2.37
CA THR A 248 -21.98 -6.93 -2.97
C THR A 248 -20.48 -6.84 -3.31
N GLU A 249 -19.84 -8.00 -3.44
CA GLU A 249 -18.41 -8.12 -3.77
C GLU A 249 -18.29 -9.05 -4.97
N VAL A 250 -17.42 -8.69 -5.91
CA VAL A 250 -17.09 -9.51 -7.08
C VAL A 250 -15.61 -9.87 -6.97
N SER A 251 -15.32 -11.17 -6.98
CA SER A 251 -13.97 -11.72 -6.96
C SER A 251 -13.77 -12.72 -8.08
N VAL A 252 -12.51 -13.04 -8.36
CA VAL A 252 -12.10 -14.13 -9.25
C VAL A 252 -11.19 -15.07 -8.48
N THR A 253 -11.42 -16.37 -8.64
CA THR A 253 -10.58 -17.41 -8.05
C THR A 253 -9.66 -18.00 -9.11
N TRP A 254 -8.40 -18.22 -8.71
CA TRP A 254 -7.34 -18.78 -9.52
C TRP A 254 -6.95 -20.14 -8.94
N ALA A 255 -6.98 -21.15 -9.80
CA ALA A 255 -6.77 -22.55 -9.45
C ALA A 255 -5.90 -23.23 -10.51
N ALA A 256 -4.77 -23.82 -10.08
CA ALA A 256 -4.15 -24.88 -10.86
C ALA A 256 -4.99 -26.16 -10.66
N ALA A 257 -5.27 -26.89 -11.73
CA ALA A 257 -6.19 -28.02 -11.67
C ALA A 257 -5.69 -29.10 -10.70
N GLY A 258 -6.43 -29.32 -9.61
CA GLY A 258 -6.13 -30.36 -8.62
C GLY A 258 -5.34 -29.91 -7.39
N ASP A 259 -4.82 -28.68 -7.39
CA ASP A 259 -4.00 -28.17 -6.29
C ASP A 259 -4.80 -27.32 -5.31
N ARG A 260 -4.45 -27.47 -4.02
CA ARG A 260 -5.01 -26.71 -2.92
C ARG A 260 -3.98 -25.68 -2.46
N VAL A 261 -4.33 -24.40 -2.55
CA VAL A 261 -3.52 -23.30 -2.04
C VAL A 261 -3.64 -23.22 -0.51
N GLU A 262 -2.55 -23.50 0.19
CA GLU A 262 -2.47 -23.39 1.66
C GLU A 262 -1.77 -22.10 2.11
N ALA A 263 -0.91 -21.56 1.26
CA ALA A 263 -0.20 -20.31 1.48
C ALA A 263 0.07 -19.59 0.16
N PHE A 264 0.26 -18.27 0.23
CA PHE A 264 0.61 -17.44 -0.91
C PHE A 264 1.56 -16.32 -0.46
N THR A 265 2.42 -15.89 -1.37
CA THR A 265 3.37 -14.80 -1.17
C THR A 265 2.85 -13.56 -1.89
N THR A 266 2.70 -12.44 -1.19
CA THR A 266 2.38 -11.15 -1.80
C THR A 266 3.62 -10.29 -1.93
N GLU A 267 3.61 -9.41 -2.92
CA GLU A 267 4.45 -8.21 -2.89
C GLU A 267 4.19 -7.40 -1.61
N THR A 268 5.25 -6.81 -1.07
CA THR A 268 5.20 -5.73 -0.10
C THR A 268 5.96 -4.52 -0.65
N LEU A 269 5.90 -3.39 0.04
CA LEU A 269 6.54 -2.16 -0.42
C LEU A 269 8.01 -2.39 -0.84
N CYS A 270 8.82 -3.12 -0.08
CA CYS A 270 10.24 -3.34 -0.44
C CYS A 270 10.63 -4.82 -0.32
N GLY A 271 9.78 -5.72 -0.82
CA GLY A 271 10.03 -7.16 -0.72
C GLY A 271 8.75 -7.98 -0.77
N SER A 272 8.66 -9.03 0.05
CA SER A 272 7.52 -9.94 -0.01
C SER A 272 7.13 -10.46 1.36
N ALA A 273 5.87 -10.87 1.52
CA ALA A 273 5.37 -11.51 2.72
C ALA A 273 4.59 -12.77 2.34
N THR A 274 4.78 -13.85 3.10
CA THR A 274 4.04 -15.11 2.91
C THR A 274 2.93 -15.20 3.93
N HIS A 275 1.73 -15.49 3.44
CA HIS A 275 0.51 -15.60 4.22
C HIS A 275 -0.04 -17.01 4.10
N SER A 276 -0.48 -17.59 5.22
CA SER A 276 -1.20 -18.86 5.23
C SER A 276 -2.71 -18.64 5.08
N ALA A 277 -3.43 -19.72 4.76
CA ALA A 277 -4.88 -19.72 4.74
C ALA A 277 -5.42 -19.21 6.09
N TYR A 278 -6.12 -18.08 6.04
CA TYR A 278 -6.62 -17.42 7.23
C TYR A 278 -7.79 -18.20 7.83
N THR A 279 -7.68 -18.65 9.08
CA THR A 279 -8.84 -19.12 9.85
C THR A 279 -9.57 -17.89 10.39
N PRO A 280 -10.81 -17.60 9.96
CA PRO A 280 -11.53 -16.40 10.39
C PRO A 280 -11.62 -16.31 11.91
N THR A 281 -11.16 -15.20 12.49
CA THR A 281 -11.38 -14.93 13.92
C THR A 281 -12.71 -14.21 14.12
N ALA A 282 -13.44 -14.52 15.19
CA ALA A 282 -14.80 -14.02 15.42
C ALA A 282 -14.90 -12.50 15.68
N ASN A 283 -13.80 -11.75 15.66
CA ASN A 283 -13.77 -10.34 16.05
C ASN A 283 -14.12 -9.36 14.91
N THR A 284 -14.43 -9.83 13.69
CA THR A 284 -14.93 -9.04 12.53
C THR A 284 -14.03 -7.89 12.03
N ILE A 285 -12.88 -7.63 12.66
CA ILE A 285 -11.95 -6.55 12.30
C ILE A 285 -10.77 -7.10 11.49
N THR A 286 -10.56 -8.41 11.49
CA THR A 286 -9.51 -9.08 10.74
C THR A 286 -10.03 -9.56 9.39
N GLY A 287 -9.53 -8.94 8.31
CA GLY A 287 -9.77 -9.41 6.95
C GLY A 287 -8.79 -10.54 6.59
N ALA A 288 -9.25 -11.50 5.79
CA ALA A 288 -8.40 -12.54 5.19
C ALA A 288 -7.75 -12.08 3.87
N ALA A 289 -7.91 -10.80 3.52
CA ALA A 289 -7.44 -10.20 2.28
C ALA A 289 -6.18 -9.37 2.55
N PHE A 290 -5.14 -9.64 1.78
CA PHE A 290 -3.83 -9.03 1.86
C PHE A 290 -3.56 -8.21 0.59
N PRO A 291 -3.00 -7.00 0.72
CA PRO A 291 -2.72 -6.15 -0.41
C PRO A 291 -1.47 -6.63 -1.18
N ALA A 292 -1.53 -6.56 -2.51
CA ALA A 292 -0.36 -6.68 -3.38
C ALA A 292 -0.53 -5.80 -4.62
N LEU A 293 0.40 -4.86 -4.86
CA LEU A 293 0.22 -3.85 -5.89
C LEU A 293 0.39 -4.44 -7.31
N ASN A 294 1.42 -5.26 -7.50
CA ASN A 294 1.83 -5.74 -8.81
C ASN A 294 1.71 -7.26 -8.95
N TRP A 295 2.02 -8.03 -7.89
CA TRP A 295 2.14 -9.48 -8.02
C TRP A 295 1.82 -10.28 -6.75
N VAL A 296 1.37 -11.52 -6.98
CA VAL A 296 1.16 -12.57 -5.96
C VAL A 296 1.67 -13.89 -6.49
N ARG A 297 2.20 -14.77 -5.62
CA ARG A 297 2.58 -16.14 -5.96
C ARG A 297 1.88 -17.15 -5.07
N ALA A 298 1.35 -18.22 -5.64
CA ALA A 298 0.80 -19.38 -4.93
C ALA A 298 1.32 -20.66 -5.59
N GLY A 299 2.24 -21.37 -4.92
CA GLY A 299 2.96 -22.50 -5.53
C GLY A 299 3.70 -22.06 -6.80
N ASP A 300 3.45 -22.76 -7.89
CA ASP A 300 4.08 -22.54 -9.19
C ASP A 300 3.39 -21.44 -10.00
N MET A 301 2.31 -20.86 -9.48
CA MET A 301 1.56 -19.80 -10.13
C MET A 301 2.00 -18.42 -9.62
N ALA A 302 2.42 -17.54 -10.52
CA ALA A 302 2.52 -16.10 -10.25
C ALA A 302 1.41 -15.35 -11.00
N LEU A 303 0.66 -14.54 -10.25
CA LEU A 303 -0.38 -13.65 -10.76
C LEU A 303 0.15 -12.22 -10.74
N PHE A 304 0.21 -11.60 -11.91
CA PHE A 304 0.46 -10.17 -12.06
C PHE A 304 -0.87 -9.46 -12.35
N ASN A 305 -1.08 -8.28 -11.75
CA ASN A 305 -2.32 -7.53 -11.90
C ASN A 305 -2.07 -6.06 -12.24
N ARG A 306 -3.08 -5.41 -12.83
CA ARG A 306 -3.14 -3.97 -13.05
C ARG A 306 -4.33 -3.37 -12.28
N GLY A 307 -4.11 -3.05 -11.01
CA GLY A 307 -5.05 -2.26 -10.21
C GLY A 307 -6.05 -3.04 -9.35
N THR A 308 -5.77 -4.30 -9.00
CA THR A 308 -6.60 -5.09 -8.07
C THR A 308 -5.76 -5.56 -6.89
N PRO A 309 -5.76 -4.84 -5.76
CA PRO A 309 -4.78 -5.10 -4.70
C PRO A 309 -5.17 -6.24 -3.76
N GLY A 310 -6.45 -6.63 -3.68
CA GLY A 310 -6.92 -7.53 -2.62
C GLY A 310 -6.80 -9.00 -2.98
N HIS A 311 -6.06 -9.78 -2.19
CA HIS A 311 -5.89 -11.21 -2.42
C HIS A 311 -6.09 -12.04 -1.14
N ALA A 312 -6.71 -13.21 -1.26
CA ALA A 312 -7.00 -14.08 -0.13
C ALA A 312 -6.92 -15.55 -0.54
N ILE A 313 -6.95 -16.46 0.43
CA ILE A 313 -7.27 -17.87 0.17
C ILE A 313 -8.74 -18.10 0.53
N ARG A 314 -9.51 -18.62 -0.42
CA ARG A 314 -10.89 -19.08 -0.22
C ARG A 314 -11.04 -20.50 -0.72
N GLU A 315 -11.53 -21.40 0.13
CA GLU A 315 -11.75 -22.80 -0.23
C GLU A 315 -10.52 -23.50 -0.84
N GLY A 316 -9.32 -23.08 -0.43
CA GLY A 316 -8.08 -23.62 -0.98
C GLY A 316 -7.75 -23.13 -2.38
N GLN A 317 -8.33 -22.00 -2.82
CA GLN A 317 -8.01 -21.31 -4.06
C GLN A 317 -7.52 -19.90 -3.78
N LEU A 318 -6.66 -19.37 -4.66
CA LEU A 318 -6.24 -17.97 -4.58
C LEU A 318 -7.39 -17.10 -5.10
N GLU A 319 -7.94 -16.25 -4.25
CA GLU A 319 -8.97 -15.28 -4.59
C GLU A 319 -8.34 -13.91 -4.84
N THR A 320 -8.80 -13.20 -5.87
CA THR A 320 -8.53 -11.78 -6.11
C THR A 320 -9.84 -11.01 -6.11
N MET A 321 -9.94 -9.98 -5.26
CA MET A 321 -11.10 -9.11 -5.20
C MET A 321 -11.04 -8.10 -6.36
N LEU A 322 -12.11 -8.03 -7.17
CA LEU A 322 -12.21 -7.14 -8.33
C LEU A 322 -12.97 -5.86 -7.99
N LEU A 323 -14.17 -6.01 -7.44
CA LEU A 323 -15.07 -4.90 -7.09
C LEU A 323 -15.65 -5.15 -5.71
N ARG A 324 -15.81 -4.07 -4.94
CA ARG A 324 -16.42 -4.17 -3.63
C ARG A 324 -17.31 -2.97 -3.35
N SER A 325 -18.60 -3.18 -3.50
CA SER A 325 -19.59 -2.22 -3.06
C SER A 325 -19.61 -2.19 -1.51
N PRO A 326 -19.37 -1.04 -0.87
CA PRO A 326 -19.22 -0.96 0.57
C PRO A 326 -20.49 -1.41 1.29
N VAL A 327 -20.27 -2.17 2.36
CA VAL A 327 -21.30 -2.67 3.26
C VAL A 327 -21.01 -2.19 4.67
N LYS A 328 -22.06 -1.76 5.38
CA LYS A 328 -22.00 -1.29 6.77
C LYS A 328 -21.31 -2.28 7.72
N ARG A 329 -21.31 -3.58 7.41
CA ARG A 329 -20.70 -4.64 8.24
C ARG A 329 -19.19 -4.48 8.47
N TRP A 330 -18.46 -3.77 7.60
CA TRP A 330 -16.99 -3.67 7.69
C TRP A 330 -16.53 -2.50 8.57
N ALA A 331 -17.44 -1.59 8.92
CA ALA A 331 -17.18 -0.51 9.86
C ALA A 331 -18.46 -0.23 10.67
N PRO A 332 -18.93 -1.18 11.51
CA PRO A 332 -20.25 -1.13 12.13
C PRO A 332 -20.44 0.06 13.09
N TRP A 333 -19.33 0.59 13.61
CA TRP A 333 -19.26 1.77 14.48
C TRP A 333 -19.25 3.10 13.71
N PHE A 334 -19.05 3.04 12.39
CA PHE A 334 -18.99 4.21 11.53
C PHE A 334 -20.31 4.38 10.79
N PRO A 335 -21.02 5.53 10.96
CA PRO A 335 -22.21 5.82 10.19
C PRO A 335 -21.79 6.23 8.78
N VAL A 336 -21.53 5.23 7.94
CA VAL A 336 -21.41 5.42 6.48
C VAL A 336 -22.71 4.92 5.87
N THR A 337 -23.52 5.85 5.36
CA THR A 337 -24.61 5.53 4.45
C THR A 337 -24.00 5.47 3.06
N SER A 338 -23.99 4.29 2.45
CA SER A 338 -23.50 4.14 1.08
C SER A 338 -24.38 4.93 0.11
N THR A 339 -23.76 5.61 -0.85
CA THR A 339 -24.43 6.24 -1.99
C THR A 339 -24.27 5.37 -3.22
N ASP A 340 -25.07 5.63 -4.25
CA ASP A 340 -25.02 4.88 -5.51
C ASP A 340 -23.64 4.97 -6.17
N ASP A 341 -22.98 6.12 -6.05
CA ASP A 341 -21.61 6.36 -6.55
C ASP A 341 -20.55 5.50 -5.87
N MET A 342 -20.82 4.99 -4.66
CA MET A 342 -19.87 4.15 -3.92
C MET A 342 -19.91 2.68 -4.34
N TYR A 343 -20.90 2.26 -5.12
CA TYR A 343 -21.08 0.84 -5.46
C TYR A 343 -20.22 0.37 -6.64
N ASP A 344 -19.48 1.27 -7.28
CA ASP A 344 -18.68 1.01 -8.48
C ASP A 344 -19.52 0.37 -9.60
N ASN A 345 -20.76 0.81 -9.77
CA ASN A 345 -21.62 0.33 -10.86
C ASN A 345 -21.12 0.81 -12.21
N GLY A 346 -21.23 -0.05 -13.22
CA GLY A 346 -20.87 0.27 -14.61
C GLY A 346 -19.90 -0.74 -15.21
N TYR A 347 -19.16 -0.27 -16.21
CA TYR A 347 -18.22 -1.07 -16.98
C TYR A 347 -16.80 -0.96 -16.43
N HIS A 348 -16.16 -2.10 -16.22
CA HIS A 348 -14.80 -2.23 -15.69
C HIS A 348 -13.96 -3.15 -16.55
N VAL A 349 -12.65 -2.90 -16.57
CA VAL A 349 -11.68 -3.76 -17.26
C VAL A 349 -10.55 -4.10 -16.29
N PHE A 350 -10.35 -5.39 -16.07
CA PHE A 350 -9.26 -5.91 -15.27
C PHE A 350 -8.31 -6.69 -16.16
N THR A 351 -7.01 -6.49 -15.97
CA THR A 351 -5.97 -7.15 -16.75
C THR A 351 -5.02 -7.88 -15.82
N PHE A 352 -4.79 -9.15 -16.13
CA PHE A 352 -3.91 -10.04 -15.39
C PHE A 352 -2.96 -10.76 -16.33
N ARG A 353 -1.86 -11.23 -15.76
CA ARG A 353 -1.01 -12.26 -16.35
C ARG A 353 -0.82 -13.36 -15.33
N VAL A 354 -1.08 -14.60 -15.74
CA VAL A 354 -0.88 -15.79 -14.92
C VAL A 354 0.30 -16.55 -15.50
N ASP A 355 1.42 -16.53 -14.80
CA ASP A 355 2.60 -17.34 -15.13
C ASP A 355 2.55 -18.65 -14.33
N LEU A 356 2.63 -19.78 -15.03
CA LEU A 356 2.50 -21.12 -14.44
C LEU A 356 3.85 -21.80 -14.18
N ASP A 357 4.97 -21.08 -14.33
CA ASP A 357 6.33 -21.56 -14.05
C ASP A 357 7.06 -20.63 -13.06
N ALA A 358 6.39 -20.34 -11.94
CA ALA A 358 6.88 -19.44 -10.91
C ALA A 358 7.59 -20.13 -9.74
N GLU A 359 7.64 -21.46 -9.73
CA GLU A 359 8.34 -22.21 -8.67
C GLU A 359 9.82 -21.83 -8.67
N GLY A 360 10.37 -21.57 -7.48
CA GLY A 360 11.79 -21.22 -7.34
C GLY A 360 12.20 -19.84 -7.90
N ARG A 361 11.31 -19.11 -8.60
CA ARG A 361 11.60 -17.73 -9.01
C ARG A 361 11.84 -16.84 -7.79
N ALA A 362 12.89 -16.04 -7.86
CA ALA A 362 13.23 -15.08 -6.82
C ALA A 362 12.16 -13.97 -6.74
N CYS A 363 11.95 -13.42 -5.54
CA CYS A 363 10.98 -12.34 -5.35
C CYS A 363 11.39 -11.09 -6.11
N SER A 364 12.69 -10.83 -6.23
CA SER A 364 13.28 -9.79 -7.08
C SER A 364 12.84 -9.88 -8.54
N ASP A 365 12.82 -11.09 -9.12
CA ASP A 365 12.35 -11.32 -10.49
C ASP A 365 10.85 -11.07 -10.62
N LEU A 366 10.06 -11.52 -9.65
CA LEU A 366 8.61 -11.28 -9.63
C LEU A 366 8.29 -9.78 -9.51
N HIS A 367 9.02 -9.01 -8.71
CA HIS A 367 8.86 -7.56 -8.68
C HIS A 367 9.16 -6.92 -10.03
N ARG A 368 10.28 -7.27 -10.68
CA ARG A 368 10.62 -6.72 -12.00
C ARG A 368 9.55 -7.06 -13.03
N CYS A 369 9.06 -8.30 -13.04
CA CYS A 369 7.98 -8.72 -13.93
C CYS A 369 6.67 -7.99 -13.64
N GLY A 370 6.30 -7.81 -12.37
CA GLY A 370 5.11 -7.07 -11.98
C GLY A 370 5.19 -5.58 -12.34
N MET A 371 6.33 -4.94 -12.12
CA MET A 371 6.59 -3.57 -12.54
C MET A 371 6.55 -3.45 -14.06
N ALA A 372 7.24 -4.33 -14.80
CA ALA A 372 7.24 -4.34 -16.25
C ALA A 372 5.85 -4.59 -16.82
N PHE A 373 5.06 -5.47 -16.20
CA PHE A 373 3.67 -5.71 -16.56
C PHE A 373 2.81 -4.46 -16.35
N ASN A 374 3.13 -3.58 -15.41
CA ASN A 374 2.39 -2.33 -15.18
C ASN A 374 2.91 -1.14 -15.99
N LEU A 375 4.02 -1.26 -16.70
CA LEU A 375 4.50 -0.23 -17.61
C LEU A 375 3.63 -0.17 -18.88
N PRO A 376 3.41 1.04 -19.44
CA PRO A 376 2.78 1.16 -20.74
C PRO A 376 3.64 0.44 -21.79
N ALA A 377 3.00 -0.16 -22.79
CA ALA A 377 3.73 -0.75 -23.90
C ALA A 377 4.53 0.36 -24.60
N SER A 378 5.84 0.27 -24.54
CA SER A 378 6.77 1.17 -25.21
C SER A 378 7.77 0.37 -26.03
N GLU A 379 8.35 0.98 -27.05
CA GLU A 379 9.51 0.38 -27.72
C GLU A 379 10.63 0.12 -26.68
N PRO A 380 11.41 -0.97 -26.84
CA PRO A 380 12.55 -1.23 -25.98
C PRO A 380 13.49 -0.03 -25.98
N THR A 381 13.58 0.67 -24.85
CA THR A 381 14.55 1.75 -24.68
C THR A 381 15.93 1.18 -24.38
N GLN A 382 16.98 1.93 -24.70
CA GLN A 382 18.34 1.60 -24.28
C GLN A 382 18.40 1.39 -22.76
N ALA A 383 19.16 0.37 -22.33
CA ALA A 383 19.38 0.11 -20.90
C ALA A 383 19.94 1.37 -20.22
N CYS A 384 19.40 1.70 -19.04
CA CYS A 384 19.87 2.84 -18.27
C CYS A 384 21.33 2.62 -17.84
N PRO A 385 22.29 3.47 -18.27
CA PRO A 385 23.70 3.27 -17.94
C PRO A 385 23.95 3.24 -16.43
N ALA A 386 23.16 4.00 -15.65
CA ALA A 386 23.24 4.04 -14.20
C ALA A 386 22.90 2.71 -13.52
N LEU A 387 22.24 1.76 -14.19
CA LEU A 387 21.84 0.47 -13.63
C LEU A 387 22.71 -0.70 -14.12
N ILE A 388 23.81 -0.43 -14.84
CA ILE A 388 24.68 -1.49 -15.33
C ILE A 388 25.27 -2.28 -14.15
N GLY A 389 25.22 -3.60 -14.25
CA GLY A 389 25.74 -4.51 -13.22
C GLY A 389 24.90 -4.59 -11.95
N LEU A 390 23.65 -4.08 -11.97
CA LEU A 390 22.76 -4.18 -10.83
C LEU A 390 22.55 -5.67 -10.44
N PRO A 391 22.73 -6.05 -9.16
CA PRO A 391 22.60 -7.44 -8.74
C PRO A 391 21.19 -7.99 -8.99
N PRO A 392 21.06 -9.30 -9.28
CA PRO A 392 19.75 -9.92 -9.57
C PRO A 392 18.81 -9.95 -8.36
N THR A 393 19.26 -9.63 -7.15
CA THR A 393 18.43 -9.53 -5.93
C THR A 393 17.92 -8.11 -5.68
N VAL A 394 18.46 -7.12 -6.41
CA VAL A 394 18.16 -5.69 -6.23
C VAL A 394 17.21 -5.20 -7.31
N VAL A 395 16.23 -4.39 -6.90
CA VAL A 395 15.22 -3.81 -7.77
C VAL A 395 15.35 -2.28 -7.75
N ALA A 396 15.34 -1.67 -8.93
CA ALA A 396 15.27 -0.22 -9.07
C ALA A 396 13.81 0.23 -9.10
N ALA A 397 13.31 0.76 -7.99
CA ALA A 397 11.93 1.22 -7.83
C ALA A 397 11.67 2.56 -8.57
N ALA A 398 12.69 3.40 -8.70
CA ALA A 398 12.60 4.67 -9.40
C ALA A 398 13.97 5.07 -9.97
N VAL A 399 13.95 5.69 -11.15
CA VAL A 399 15.13 6.21 -11.85
C VAL A 399 14.80 7.62 -12.33
N ARG A 400 15.56 8.62 -11.88
CA ARG A 400 15.34 10.03 -12.19
C ARG A 400 16.64 10.70 -12.62
N PRO A 401 16.75 11.19 -13.85
CA PRO A 401 17.86 12.04 -14.26
C PRO A 401 17.86 13.36 -13.47
N GLU A 402 19.03 13.77 -13.00
CA GLU A 402 19.25 15.02 -12.23
C GLU A 402 20.13 16.01 -13.01
N GLY A 403 20.00 16.01 -14.34
CA GLY A 403 20.83 16.79 -15.25
C GLY A 403 22.31 16.45 -15.09
N ASP A 404 23.16 17.47 -14.98
CA ASP A 404 24.62 17.33 -14.88
C ASP A 404 25.09 16.64 -13.58
N LYS A 405 24.22 16.47 -12.58
CA LYS A 405 24.57 15.79 -11.31
C LYS A 405 24.65 14.27 -11.44
N GLY A 406 24.04 13.71 -12.49
CA GLY A 406 23.93 12.27 -12.72
C GLY A 406 22.49 11.76 -12.67
N THR A 407 22.32 10.51 -12.25
CA THR A 407 21.02 9.83 -12.17
C THR A 407 20.73 9.40 -10.74
N ARG A 408 19.63 9.89 -10.17
CA ARG A 408 19.12 9.45 -8.87
C ARG A 408 18.35 8.15 -9.04
N VAL A 409 18.70 7.14 -8.26
CA VAL A 409 18.06 5.82 -8.30
C VAL A 409 17.57 5.47 -6.90
N LEU A 410 16.36 4.95 -6.81
CA LEU A 410 15.84 4.32 -5.60
C LEU A 410 15.94 2.81 -5.76
N LEU A 411 16.76 2.18 -4.93
CA LEU A 411 17.05 0.75 -4.96
C LEU A 411 16.48 0.10 -3.72
N PHE A 412 15.93 -1.10 -3.83
CA PHE A 412 15.68 -1.96 -2.69
C PHE A 412 16.14 -3.38 -2.95
N GLU A 413 16.52 -4.07 -1.88
CA GLU A 413 16.85 -5.49 -1.92
C GLU A 413 15.59 -6.30 -1.65
N ALA A 414 15.20 -7.15 -2.60
CA ALA A 414 13.87 -7.77 -2.59
C ALA A 414 13.86 -9.19 -1.99
N ASP A 415 15.00 -9.85 -1.90
CA ASP A 415 15.11 -11.27 -1.55
C ASP A 415 15.57 -11.51 -0.08
N GLY A 416 15.79 -10.45 0.70
CA GLY A 416 16.18 -10.52 2.10
C GLY A 416 17.66 -10.80 2.32
N LEU A 417 18.52 -10.42 1.38
CA LEU A 417 19.96 -10.67 1.40
C LEU A 417 20.74 -9.38 1.62
N ALA A 418 21.84 -9.45 2.37
CA ALA A 418 22.81 -8.36 2.38
C ALA A 418 23.53 -8.35 1.02
N THR A 419 23.41 -7.25 0.29
CA THR A 419 23.88 -7.17 -1.10
C THR A 419 24.76 -5.94 -1.32
N ASP A 420 25.91 -6.15 -1.95
CA ASP A 420 26.81 -5.10 -2.39
C ASP A 420 26.73 -4.94 -3.90
N TRP A 421 26.66 -3.70 -4.36
CA TRP A 421 26.72 -3.36 -5.78
C TRP A 421 27.81 -2.35 -6.06
N ASN A 422 28.71 -2.66 -6.99
CA ASN A 422 29.68 -1.69 -7.51
C ASN A 422 29.04 -0.95 -8.68
N ALA A 423 28.65 0.30 -8.44
CA ALA A 423 28.01 1.14 -9.42
C ALA A 423 28.97 1.57 -10.55
N PRO A 424 28.44 1.95 -11.72
CA PRO A 424 29.24 2.35 -12.89
C PRO A 424 30.18 3.54 -12.68
N ASP A 425 29.91 4.37 -11.67
CA ASP A 425 30.75 5.52 -11.27
C ASP A 425 31.81 5.15 -10.22
N GLY A 426 31.95 3.86 -9.91
CA GLY A 426 32.93 3.32 -8.96
C GLY A 426 32.50 3.34 -7.50
N GLN A 427 31.29 3.83 -7.18
CA GLN A 427 30.76 3.75 -5.82
C GLN A 427 30.38 2.31 -5.45
N THR A 428 30.73 1.85 -4.24
CA THR A 428 30.16 0.62 -3.67
C THR A 428 28.93 0.94 -2.84
N ILE A 429 27.79 0.40 -3.24
CA ILE A 429 26.50 0.59 -2.61
C ILE A 429 26.15 -0.67 -1.82
N HIS A 430 26.13 -0.52 -0.50
CA HIS A 430 25.68 -1.54 0.43
C HIS A 430 24.17 -1.43 0.67
N LEU A 431 23.45 -2.54 0.48
CA LEU A 431 22.04 -2.73 0.81
C LEU A 431 21.92 -3.81 1.89
N ALA A 432 21.28 -3.46 3.01
CA ALA A 432 20.90 -4.44 4.03
C ALA A 432 19.78 -5.36 3.49
N PRO A 433 19.54 -6.54 4.10
CA PRO A 433 18.36 -7.36 3.83
C PRO A 433 17.07 -6.52 3.86
N HIS A 434 16.26 -6.58 2.79
CA HIS A 434 15.06 -5.75 2.64
C HIS A 434 15.29 -4.23 2.75
N GLY A 435 16.56 -3.82 2.62
CA GLY A 435 16.97 -2.43 2.72
C GLY A 435 16.63 -1.67 1.45
N ILE A 436 16.24 -0.41 1.63
CA ILE A 436 15.99 0.54 0.55
C ILE A 436 16.97 1.71 0.66
N LYS A 437 17.44 2.21 -0.48
CA LYS A 437 18.44 3.26 -0.54
C LYS A 437 18.22 4.16 -1.75
N ARG A 438 18.21 5.47 -1.48
CA ARG A 438 18.28 6.50 -2.50
C ARG A 438 19.76 6.79 -2.77
N VAL A 439 20.20 6.63 -4.01
CA VAL A 439 21.59 6.84 -4.43
C VAL A 439 21.64 7.79 -5.61
N LEU A 440 22.69 8.61 -5.67
CA LEU A 440 23.01 9.41 -6.85
C LEU A 440 24.19 8.73 -7.55
N ILE A 441 23.94 8.25 -8.77
CA ILE A 441 24.97 7.69 -9.64
C ILE A 441 25.47 8.82 -10.53
N HIS A 442 26.73 9.19 -10.39
CA HIS A 442 27.31 10.29 -11.15
C HIS A 442 27.44 9.92 -12.64
N GLY A 443 27.15 10.88 -13.52
CA GLY A 443 27.43 10.72 -14.95
C GLY A 443 28.94 10.71 -15.17
N ASN A 444 29.43 9.75 -15.94
CA ASN A 444 30.81 9.75 -16.44
C ASN A 444 31.00 10.75 -17.57
#